data_AF-A0A0Z8RBC0-F1
#
_entry.id   AF-A0A0Z8RBC0-F1
#
_cell.length_a   1.000
_cell.length_b   1.000
_cell.length_c   1.000
_cell.angle_alpha   90.00
_cell.angle_beta   90.00
_cell.angle_gamma   90.00
#
_symmetry.space_group_name_H-M   'P 1'
#
loop_
_entity.id
_entity.type
_entity.pdbx_description
1 polymer ?
#
loop_
_entity_poly.entity_id
_entity_poly.type
_entity_poly.pdbx_seq_one_letter_code
_entity_poly.pdbx_strand_id
1 'polypeptide(L)' 'MAFQLKSNRKETENKTIRFPVPLIEEIEKAIQNKDVTFSSFVIQACEYALRDMEDKK' A
#
# COMPACT_ATOMS: atom_id res chain seq x y z
N MET A 1 -20.42 -31.94 -10.64
CA MET A 1 -20.28 -30.47 -10.71
C MET A 1 -18.91 -30.13 -10.13
N ALA A 2 -17.97 -29.67 -10.95
CA ALA A 2 -16.60 -29.38 -10.51
C ALA A 2 -16.50 -27.94 -9.99
N PHE A 3 -15.85 -27.76 -8.85
CA PHE A 3 -15.52 -26.46 -8.28
C PHE A 3 -14.64 -25.67 -9.26
N GLN A 4 -15.17 -24.57 -9.81
CA GLN A 4 -14.40 -23.68 -10.68
C GLN A 4 -13.83 -22.52 -9.86
N LEU A 5 -12.53 -22.58 -9.60
CA LEU A 5 -11.78 -21.50 -8.97
C LEU A 5 -11.58 -20.38 -10.00
N LYS A 6 -12.44 -19.34 -9.98
CA LYS A 6 -12.21 -18.14 -10.79
C LYS A 6 -10.96 -17.42 -10.28
N SER A 7 -9.86 -17.53 -11.03
CA SER A 7 -8.58 -16.89 -10.70
C SER A 7 -8.62 -15.39 -10.98
N ASN A 8 -9.27 -14.61 -10.12
CA ASN A 8 -9.13 -13.15 -10.10
C ASN A 8 -7.95 -12.75 -9.18
N ARG A 9 -6.79 -13.39 -9.40
CA ARG A 9 -5.57 -13.07 -8.64
C ARG A 9 -5.00 -11.78 -9.20
N LYS A 10 -5.04 -10.71 -8.41
CA LYS A 10 -4.15 -9.57 -8.63
C LYS A 10 -2.73 -10.06 -8.34
N GLU A 11 -1.86 -10.02 -9.35
CA GLU A 11 -0.44 -10.33 -9.17
C GLU A 11 0.19 -9.27 -8.27
N THR A 12 0.84 -9.69 -7.19
CA THR A 12 1.56 -8.82 -6.26
C THR A 12 2.96 -9.37 -6.06
N GLU A 13 3.97 -8.53 -6.19
CA GLU A 13 5.36 -8.87 -5.89
C GLU A 13 5.80 -8.23 -4.56
N ASN A 14 6.48 -8.99 -3.71
CA ASN A 14 7.09 -8.44 -2.50
C ASN A 14 8.34 -7.64 -2.86
N LYS A 15 8.36 -6.35 -2.55
CA LYS A 15 9.54 -5.48 -2.63
C LYS A 15 9.94 -5.07 -1.21
N THR A 16 11.07 -5.61 -0.72
CA THR A 16 11.59 -5.23 0.61
C THR A 16 12.37 -3.92 0.51
N ILE A 17 11.96 -2.91 1.26
CA ILE A 17 12.62 -1.59 1.32
C ILE A 17 12.83 -1.14 2.76
N ARG A 18 13.78 -0.23 2.97
CA ARG A 18 14.13 0.31 4.28
C ARG A 18 13.50 1.70 4.45
N PHE A 19 12.80 1.90 5.56
CA PHE A 19 12.27 3.21 5.95
C PHE A 19 13.12 3.81 7.08
N PRO A 20 13.31 5.14 7.10
CA PRO A 20 13.83 5.82 8.28
C PRO A 20 12.92 5.57 9.50
N VAL A 21 13.51 5.26 10.65
CA VAL A 21 12.79 5.09 11.92
C VAL A 21 11.81 6.23 12.25
N PRO A 22 12.20 7.53 12.16
CA PRO A 22 11.28 8.61 12.49
C PRO A 22 10.03 8.62 11.58
N LEU A 23 10.19 8.24 10.31
CA LEU A 23 9.07 8.18 9.37
C LEU A 23 8.11 7.04 9.70
N ILE A 24 8.62 5.89 10.17
CA ILE A 24 7.78 4.77 10.62
C ILE A 24 6.93 5.22 11.82
N GLU A 25 7.52 5.87 12.81
CA GLU A 25 6.81 6.34 14.00
C GLU A 25 5.70 7.34 13.65
N GLU A 26 5.94 8.25 12.70
CA GLU A 26 4.93 9.20 12.22
C GLU A 26 3.79 8.48 11.50
N ILE A 27 4.10 7.51 10.64
CA ILE A 27 3.10 6.72 9.93
C ILE A 27 2.26 5.92 10.93
N GLU A 28 2.88 5.23 11.89
CA GLU A 28 2.19 4.45 12.92
C GLU A 28 1.23 5.31 13.75
N LYS A 29 1.65 6.51 14.16
CA LYS A 29 0.78 7.49 14.83
C LYS A 29 -0.38 7.93 13.92
N ALA A 30 -0.12 8.15 12.63
CA ALA A 30 -1.12 8.62 11.68
C ALA A 30 -2.19 7.56 11.35
N ILE A 31 -1.83 6.27 11.37
CA ILE A 31 -2.75 5.14 11.15
C ILE A 31 -3.38 4.61 12.45
N GLN A 32 -2.93 5.09 13.61
CA GLN A 32 -3.49 4.72 14.90
C GLN A 32 -5.01 4.96 14.92
N ASN A 33 -5.77 3.94 15.31
CA ASN A 33 -7.24 3.93 15.34
C ASN A 33 -7.95 4.03 13.97
N LYS A 34 -7.25 3.86 12.85
CA LYS A 34 -7.84 3.96 11.50
C LYS A 34 -8.19 2.63 10.84
N ASP A 35 -8.03 1.50 11.55
CA ASP A 35 -8.25 0.14 11.00
C ASP A 35 -7.55 -0.09 9.65
N VAL A 36 -6.38 0.53 9.47
CA VAL A 36 -5.53 0.37 8.27
C VAL A 36 -4.18 -0.20 8.67
N THR A 37 -3.64 -1.06 7.80
CA THR A 37 -2.29 -1.62 7.98
C THR A 37 -1.24 -0.69 7.38
N PHE A 38 -0.01 -0.80 7.88
CA PHE A 38 1.14 -0.07 7.33
C PHE A 38 1.30 -0.31 5.82
N SER A 39 1.17 -1.55 5.36
CA SER A 39 1.27 -1.89 3.93
C SER A 39 0.18 -1.22 3.10
N SER A 40 -1.07 -1.20 3.58
CA SER A 40 -2.17 -0.52 2.88
C SER A 40 -1.94 0.98 2.78
N PHE A 41 -1.43 1.60 3.87
CA PHE A 41 -1.06 3.00 3.87
C PHE A 41 0.04 3.30 2.84
N VAL A 42 1.10 2.49 2.79
CA VAL A 42 2.20 2.68 1.84
C VAL A 42 1.72 2.56 0.39
N ILE A 43 0.88 1.56 0.08
CA ILE A 43 0.31 1.41 -1.27
C ILE A 43 -0.47 2.66 -1.67
N GLN A 44 -1.38 3.14 -0.82
CA GLN A 44 -2.17 4.34 -1.10
C GLN A 44 -1.31 5.60 -1.24
N ALA A 45 -0.29 5.75 -0.41
CA ALA A 45 0.64 6.88 -0.50
C ALA A 45 1.41 6.86 -1.83
N CYS A 46 1.83 5.68 -2.30
CA CYS A 46 2.46 5.53 -3.60
C CYS A 46 1.50 5.84 -4.76
N GLU A 47 0.27 5.33 -4.72
CA GLU A 47 -0.75 5.63 -5.74
C GLU A 47 -1.05 7.13 -5.81
N TYR A 48 -1.21 7.79 -4.66
CA TYR A 48 -1.42 9.23 -4.57
C TYR A 48 -0.24 10.02 -5.15
N ALA A 49 1.00 9.67 -4.76
CA ALA A 49 2.20 10.34 -5.24
C ALA A 49 2.39 10.19 -6.75
N LEU A 50 2.13 9.00 -7.31
CA LEU A 50 2.19 8.75 -8.76
C LEU A 50 1.13 9.57 -9.50
N ARG A 51 -0.10 9.63 -8.98
CA ARG A 51 -1.17 10.42 -9.59
C ARG A 51 -0.86 11.92 -9.59
N ASP A 52 -0.35 12.46 -8.48
CA ASP A 52 0.05 13.88 -8.40
C ASP A 52 1.21 14.21 -9.37
N MET A 53 2.10 13.25 -9.64
CA MET A 53 3.16 13.40 -10.64
C MET A 53 2.61 13.38 -12.08
N GLU A 54 1.58 12.58 -12.35
CA GLU A 54 0.91 12.55 -13.65
C GLU A 54 0.07 13.81 -13.91
N ASP A 55 -0.64 14.30 -12.89
CA ASP A 55 -1.47 15.51 -12.99
C ASP A 55 -0.63 16.80 -13.20
N LYS A 56 0.68 16.75 -12.94
CA LYS A 56 1.64 17.85 -13.17
C LYS A 56 2.35 17.79 -14.53
N LYS A 57 1.99 16.83 -15.39
CA LYS A 57 2.50 16.71 -16.77
C LYS A 57 1.59 17.39 -17.77
#